data_AF-A0A940BMF5-F1
#
_entry.id   AF-A0A940BMF5-F1
#
_cell.length_a   1.000
_cell.length_b   1.000
_cell.length_c   1.000
_cell.angle_alpha   90.00
_cell.angle_beta   90.00
_cell.angle_gamma   90.00
#
_symmetry.space_group_name_H-M   'P 1'
#
loop_
_entity.id
_entity.type
_entity.pdbx_description
1 polymer ?
#
loop_
_entity_poly.entity_id
_entity_poly.type
_entity_poly.pdbx_seq_one_letter_code
_entity_poly.pdbx_strand_id
1 'polypeptide(L)'
;MQTTIMTQDLCMRFLVWSYYYHGIQPEKEKSFSEYGIFKESDCQRLDELKDSLFLCFEAESIHRACEQFYRARVLHEPCPYSQADLDRMFASEVNHRQTDNR
;
A
#
# COMPACT_ATOMS: atom_id res chain seq x y z
N MET A 1 -0.05 21.08 -0.04
CA MET A 1 -0.41 19.67 -0.30
C MET A 1 0.87 18.97 -0.68
N GLN A 2 1.40 18.10 0.19
CA GLN A 2 2.59 17.30 -0.13
C GLN A 2 2.13 16.15 -1.04
N THR A 3 2.44 16.27 -2.32
CA THR A 3 2.18 15.19 -3.29
C THR A 3 3.07 14.01 -2.92
N THR A 4 2.48 12.92 -2.44
CA THR A 4 3.25 11.69 -2.22
C THR A 4 3.77 11.25 -3.59
N ILE A 5 5.11 11.24 -3.76
CA ILE A 5 5.71 10.77 -5.01
C ILE A 5 5.52 9.26 -5.05
N MET A 6 4.53 8.81 -5.81
CA MET A 6 4.21 7.39 -5.95
C MET A 6 5.26 6.73 -6.85
N THR A 7 6.20 6.00 -6.24
CA THR A 7 7.18 5.18 -6.98
C THR A 7 6.57 3.81 -7.30
N GLN A 8 7.11 3.13 -8.32
CA GLN A 8 6.70 1.76 -8.66
C GLN A 8 6.85 0.81 -7.46
N ASP A 9 7.90 0.99 -6.66
CA ASP A 9 8.14 0.20 -5.46
C ASP A 9 7.08 0.46 -4.38
N LEU A 10 6.67 1.73 -4.17
CA LEU A 10 5.60 2.06 -3.22
C LEU A 10 4.25 1.46 -3.65
N CYS A 11 3.96 1.46 -4.95
CA CYS A 11 2.77 0.79 -5.50
C CYS A 11 2.77 -0.71 -5.19
N MET A 12 3.90 -1.38 -5.47
CA MET A 12 4.03 -2.82 -5.24
C MET A 12 3.88 -3.17 -3.77
N ARG A 13 4.53 -2.41 -2.88
CA ARG A 13 4.39 -2.60 -1.43
C ARG A 13 2.95 -2.38 -0.96
N PHE A 14 2.26 -1.35 -1.46
CA PHE A 14 0.85 -1.09 -1.14
C PHE A 14 -0.07 -2.23 -1.59
N LEU A 15 0.13 -2.76 -2.80
CA LEU A 15 -0.67 -3.89 -3.32
C LEU A 15 -0.40 -5.19 -2.55
N VAL A 16 0.86 -5.46 -2.21
CA VAL A 16 1.20 -6.60 -1.35
C VAL A 16 0.55 -6.43 0.03
N TRP A 17 0.67 -5.27 0.66
CA TRP A 17 0.06 -5.04 1.96
C TRP A 17 -1.47 -5.20 1.92
N SER A 18 -2.15 -4.51 0.99
CA SER A 18 -3.62 -4.54 0.89
C SER A 18 -4.14 -5.93 0.55
N TYR A 19 -3.57 -6.58 -0.46
CA TYR A 19 -4.13 -7.82 -0.98
C TYR A 19 -3.50 -9.09 -0.37
N TYR A 20 -2.17 -9.18 -0.29
CA TYR A 20 -1.51 -10.39 0.23
C TYR A 20 -1.80 -10.58 1.73
N TYR A 21 -1.67 -9.51 2.52
CA TYR A 21 -1.88 -9.55 3.98
C TYR A 21 -3.33 -9.34 4.40
N HIS A 22 -4.02 -8.34 3.85
CA HIS A 22 -5.40 -8.01 4.27
C HIS A 22 -6.49 -8.61 3.37
N GLY A 23 -6.14 -9.18 2.21
CA GLY A 23 -7.13 -9.75 1.29
C GLY A 23 -8.03 -8.71 0.63
N ILE A 24 -7.65 -7.44 0.66
CA ILE A 24 -8.43 -6.32 0.15
C ILE A 24 -7.88 -5.94 -1.21
N GLN A 25 -8.72 -6.04 -2.23
CA GLN A 25 -8.44 -5.46 -3.53
C GLN A 25 -8.78 -3.97 -3.47
N PRO A 26 -7.83 -3.05 -3.78
CA PRO A 26 -8.14 -1.63 -3.83
C PRO A 26 -9.14 -1.33 -4.95
N GLU A 27 -10.20 -0.58 -4.64
CA GLU A 27 -11.25 -0.18 -5.58
C GLU A 27 -11.28 1.34 -5.67
N LYS A 28 -11.25 1.90 -6.88
CA LYS A 28 -11.11 3.36 -7.10
C LYS A 28 -12.11 4.19 -6.29
N GLU A 29 -13.37 3.77 -6.25
CA GLU A 29 -14.47 4.54 -5.66
C GLU A 29 -14.74 4.22 -4.19
N LYS A 30 -14.03 3.25 -3.60
CA LYS A 30 -14.32 2.75 -2.26
C LYS A 30 -13.27 3.21 -1.25
N SER A 31 -13.69 3.61 -0.06
CA SER A 31 -12.77 3.98 1.02
C SER A 31 -12.32 2.75 1.80
N PHE A 32 -11.08 2.78 2.29
CA PHE A 32 -10.58 1.77 3.22
C PHE A 32 -11.32 1.77 4.57
N SER A 33 -11.99 2.87 4.93
CA SER A 33 -12.83 2.96 6.13
C SER A 33 -14.05 2.03 6.07
N GLU A 34 -14.55 1.73 4.87
CA GLU A 34 -15.74 0.87 4.67
C GLU A 34 -15.49 -0.59 5.05
N TYR A 35 -14.23 -1.03 5.14
CA TYR A 35 -13.91 -2.38 5.56
C TYR A 35 -14.00 -2.58 7.08
N GLY A 36 -13.94 -1.51 7.88
CA GLY A 36 -14.05 -1.59 9.35
C GLY A 36 -12.88 -2.30 10.04
N ILE A 37 -11.76 -2.51 9.35
CA ILE A 37 -10.56 -3.22 9.86
C ILE A 37 -9.50 -2.25 10.37
N PHE A 38 -9.50 -1.02 9.87
CA PHE A 38 -8.42 -0.04 10.09
C PHE A 38 -8.89 1.13 10.96
N LYS A 39 -7.95 1.80 11.61
CA LYS A 39 -8.22 3.05 12.33
C LYS A 39 -8.49 4.16 11.32
N GLU A 40 -9.33 5.13 11.70
CA GLU A 40 -9.69 6.26 10.83
C GLU A 40 -8.45 7.03 10.30
N SER A 41 -7.44 7.21 11.15
CA SER A 41 -6.15 7.83 10.76
C SER A 41 -5.42 7.04 9.68
N ASP A 42 -5.50 5.72 9.72
CA ASP A 42 -4.84 4.83 8.77
C ASP A 42 -5.64 4.78 7.46
N CYS A 43 -6.98 4.77 7.55
CA CYS A 43 -7.89 4.83 6.40
C CYS A 43 -7.61 6.05 5.51
N GLN A 44 -7.40 7.23 6.11
CA GLN A 44 -7.09 8.44 5.34
C GLN A 44 -5.82 8.26 4.51
N ARG A 45 -4.75 7.72 5.11
CA ARG A 45 -3.48 7.48 4.42
C ARG A 45 -3.61 6.39 3.35
N LEU A 46 -4.40 5.36 3.62
CA LEU A 46 -4.68 4.28 2.67
C LEU A 46 -5.42 4.78 1.44
N ASP A 47 -6.41 5.65 1.65
CA ASP A 47 -7.17 6.27 0.56
C ASP A 47 -6.29 7.18 -0.30
N GLU A 48 -5.37 7.96 0.30
CA GLU A 48 -4.39 8.77 -0.45
C GLU A 48 -3.46 7.90 -1.33
N LEU A 49 -2.96 6.79 -0.79
CA LEU A 49 -2.10 5.85 -1.53
C LEU A 49 -2.88 5.16 -2.66
N LYS A 50 -4.12 4.75 -2.37
CA LYS A 50 -5.05 4.18 -3.35
C LYS A 50 -5.32 5.16 -4.48
N ASP A 51 -5.70 6.39 -4.18
CA ASP A 51 -6.00 7.41 -5.19
C ASP A 51 -4.78 7.69 -6.06
N SER A 52 -3.60 7.81 -5.45
CA SER A 52 -2.33 7.97 -6.16
C SER A 52 -2.00 6.77 -7.06
N LEU A 53 -2.31 5.54 -6.62
CA LEU A 53 -2.14 4.34 -7.44
C LEU A 53 -3.02 4.41 -8.70
N PHE A 54 -4.29 4.81 -8.57
CA PHE A 54 -5.24 4.93 -9.69
C PHE A 54 -5.01 6.18 -10.57
N LEU A 55 -4.15 7.11 -10.14
CA LEU A 55 -3.63 8.19 -11.00
C LEU A 55 -2.49 7.69 -11.90
N CYS A 56 -1.72 6.70 -11.45
CA CYS A 56 -0.57 6.17 -12.17
C CYS A 56 -0.88 4.95 -13.04
N PHE A 57 -1.88 4.14 -12.66
CA PHE A 57 -2.19 2.86 -13.29
C PHE A 57 -3.67 2.69 -13.57
N GLU A 58 -3.98 2.00 -14.66
CA GLU A 58 -5.35 1.59 -14.96
C GLU A 58 -5.84 0.50 -14.02
N ALA A 59 -7.16 0.48 -13.76
CA ALA A 59 -7.80 -0.48 -12.87
C ALA A 59 -7.52 -1.95 -13.27
N GLU A 60 -7.44 -2.23 -14.58
CA GLU A 60 -7.14 -3.57 -15.07
C GLU A 60 -5.72 -4.02 -14.70
N SER A 61 -4.74 -3.11 -14.79
CA SER A 61 -3.35 -3.40 -14.38
C SER A 61 -3.27 -3.73 -12.89
N ILE A 62 -4.01 -2.99 -12.06
CA ILE A 62 -4.09 -3.21 -10.62
C ILE A 62 -4.75 -4.57 -10.30
N HIS A 63 -5.84 -4.90 -10.99
CA HIS A 63 -6.53 -6.17 -10.83
C HIS A 63 -5.61 -7.35 -11.19
N ARG A 64 -4.92 -7.28 -12.33
CA ARG A 64 -3.96 -8.31 -12.76
C ARG A 64 -2.81 -8.48 -11.75
N ALA A 65 -2.31 -7.39 -11.18
CA ALA A 65 -1.29 -7.46 -10.13
C ALA A 65 -1.83 -8.18 -8.88
N CYS A 66 -3.05 -7.87 -8.45
CA CYS A 66 -3.69 -8.56 -7.32
C CYS A 66 -3.88 -10.06 -7.58
N GLU A 67 -4.27 -10.47 -8.80
CA GLU A 67 -4.35 -11.88 -9.18
C GLU A 67 -2.98 -12.59 -9.11
N GLN A 68 -1.89 -11.91 -9.48
CA GLN A 68 -0.55 -12.48 -9.34
C GLN A 68 -0.18 -12.69 -7.87
N PHE A 69 -0.47 -11.72 -7.01
CA PHE A 69 -0.26 -11.87 -5.57
C PHE A 69 -1.14 -12.95 -4.95
N TYR A 70 -2.38 -13.12 -5.43
CA TYR A 70 -3.24 -14.23 -5.04
C TYR A 70 -2.56 -15.58 -5.33
N ARG A 71 -2.06 -15.76 -6.56
CA ARG A 71 -1.38 -16.98 -6.98
C ARG A 71 -0.12 -17.22 -6.14
N ALA A 72 0.70 -16.19 -5.93
CA ALA A 72 1.89 -16.28 -5.08
C ALA A 72 1.55 -16.71 -3.64
N ARG A 73 0.45 -16.19 -3.08
CA ARG A 73 -0.04 -16.59 -1.76
C ARG A 73 -0.50 -18.05 -1.71
N VAL A 74 -1.26 -18.50 -2.72
CA VAL A 74 -1.73 -19.90 -2.84
C VAL A 74 -0.55 -20.87 -3.00
N LEU A 75 0.50 -20.45 -3.70
CA LEU A 75 1.73 -21.22 -3.91
C LEU A 75 2.73 -21.14 -2.74
N HIS A 76 2.39 -20.42 -1.66
CA HIS A 76 3.26 -20.17 -0.51
C HIS A 76 4.62 -19.56 -0.90
N GLU A 77 4.63 -18.70 -1.92
CA GLU A 77 5.83 -17.97 -2.30
C GLU A 77 6.24 -16.97 -1.20
N PRO A 78 7.55 -16.81 -0.95
CA PRO A 78 8.04 -15.88 0.04
C PRO A 78 7.69 -14.44 -0.38
N CYS A 79 7.08 -13.69 0.55
CA CYS A 79 6.82 -12.27 0.35
C CYS A 79 8.16 -11.50 0.20
N PRO A 80 8.33 -10.68 -0.85
CA PRO A 80 9.58 -9.96 -1.08
C PRO A 80 9.80 -8.80 -0.10
N TYR A 81 8.77 -8.43 0.66
CA TYR A 81 8.79 -7.32 1.62
C TYR A 81 8.61 -7.83 3.05
N SER A 82 9.41 -7.31 3.97
CA SER A 82 9.21 -7.57 5.41
C SER A 82 8.01 -6.76 5.92
N GLN A 83 7.37 -7.20 7.00
CA GLN A 83 6.30 -6.43 7.65
C GLN A 83 6.75 -5.00 8.00
N ALA A 84 7.99 -4.85 8.50
CA ALA A 84 8.56 -3.56 8.83
C ALA A 84 8.69 -2.62 7.61
N ASP A 85 8.99 -3.16 6.42
CA ASP A 85 9.07 -2.36 5.19
C ASP A 85 7.69 -1.92 4.70
N LEU A 86 6.66 -2.69 4.99
CA LEU A 86 5.27 -2.34 4.68
C LEU A 86 4.74 -1.30 5.66
N ASP A 87 5.01 -1.48 6.96
CA ASP A 87 4.58 -0.55 8.01
C ASP A 87 5.18 0.85 7.82
N ARG A 88 6.41 0.94 7.29
CA ARG A 88 7.07 2.22 6.93
C ARG A 88 6.31 3.05 5.90
N MET A 89 5.44 2.45 5.08
CA MET A 89 4.59 3.21 4.15
C MET A 89 3.53 4.06 4.86
N PHE A 90 3.15 3.64 6.07
CA PHE A 90 2.10 4.25 6.90
C PHE A 90 2.66 5.12 8.02
N ALA A 91 3.94 4.97 8.36
CA ALA A 91 4.61 5.88 9.25
C ALA A 91 4.62 7.29 8.61
N SER A 92 3.75 8.19 9.07
CA SER A 92 3.90 9.62 8.81
C SER A 92 5.35 10.00 9.12
N GLU A 93 5.99 10.81 8.29
CA GLU A 93 7.39 11.26 8.45
C GLU A 93 7.60 12.07 9.75
N VAL A 94 7.43 11.46 10.93
CA VAL A 94 7.59 12.10 12.24
C VAL A 94 8.96 11.76 12.85
N ASN A 95 9.82 11.00 12.16
CA ASN A 95 11.16 10.68 12.68
C ASN A 95 12.27 10.58 11.61
N HIS A 96 12.46 11.63 10.82
CA HIS A 96 13.79 11.96 10.28
C HIS A 96 14.20 13.37 10.74
N ARG A 97 14.25 13.58 12.06
CA ARG A 97 15.19 14.57 12.60
C ARG A 97 16.55 13.90 12.70
N GLN A 98 17.42 14.32 11.78
CA GLN A 98 18.85 14.58 11.99
C GLN A 98 19.53 13.77 13.09
N THR A 99 20.33 12.79 12.67
CA THR A 99 21.67 12.63 13.25
C THR A 99 22.68 12.51 12.13
N ASP A 100 22.86 13.62 11.42
CA ASP A 100 24.15 13.96 10.83
C ASP A 100 24.95 14.67 11.93
N ASN A 101 25.94 13.97 12.49
CA ASN A 101 27.14 14.54 13.08
C ASN A 101 28.10 13.42 13.47
N ARG A 102 29.05 13.12 12.59
CA ARG A 102 30.38 12.68 12.98
C ARG A 102 31.42 13.14 11.98
#